data_AF-A0A0C6FPX1-F1
#
_entry.id   AF-A0A0C6FPX1-F1
#
_cell.length_a   1.000
_cell.length_b   1.000
_cell.length_c   1.000
_cell.angle_alpha   90.00
_cell.angle_beta   90.00
_cell.angle_gamma   90.00
#
_symmetry.space_group_name_H-M   'P 1'
#
loop_
_entity.id
_entity.type
_entity.pdbx_description
1 polymer ?
#
loop_
_entity_poly.entity_id
_entity_poly.type
_entity_poly.pdbx_seq_one_letter_code
_entity_poly.pdbx_strand_id
1 'polypeptide(L)'
;MEPLQHVDGPEPADLDHRGDAAANAEAGLAAAFLVEVMGEDVAAAFFARFGPVMAQACRQAEDLAHGLRAEDEPETELPARRVRRTGTPWGGLPWEALPPEDRTRIDRLAGRIGRGEACAPVVVMMRRSAADPQPYDLISGADEFVALVDVMGRATVPVRVVPPVPPETLALFDDPQG
;
A
#
# COMPACT_ATOMS: atom_id res chain seq x y z
N MET A 1 65.79 2.10 3.77
CA MET A 1 64.45 2.32 4.34
C MET A 1 63.51 2.43 3.17
N GLU A 2 62.95 1.29 2.74
CA GLU A 2 61.95 1.23 1.67
C GLU A 2 60.56 1.46 2.27
N PRO A 3 59.66 2.22 1.62
CA PRO A 3 58.26 2.29 2.03
C PRO A 3 57.43 1.15 1.42
N LEU A 4 56.61 0.53 2.26
CA LEU A 4 55.63 -0.49 1.91
C LEU A 4 54.38 0.11 1.25
N GLN A 5 54.02 -0.50 0.12
CA GLN A 5 52.67 -0.89 -0.36
C GLN A 5 51.46 0.03 -0.09
N HIS A 6 50.83 0.48 -1.18
CA HIS A 6 49.38 0.65 -1.23
C HIS A 6 48.84 -0.29 -2.31
N VAL A 7 48.03 -1.26 -1.88
CA VAL A 7 47.29 -2.17 -2.75
C VAL A 7 45.94 -1.50 -2.98
N ASP A 8 45.69 -1.04 -4.21
CA ASP A 8 44.35 -0.62 -4.65
C ASP A 8 43.42 -1.84 -4.56
N GLY A 9 42.59 -1.86 -3.53
CA GLY A 9 41.42 -2.74 -3.47
C GLY A 9 40.32 -2.22 -4.39
N PRO A 10 39.48 -3.10 -4.96
CA PRO A 10 38.42 -2.68 -5.87
C PRO A 10 37.36 -1.85 -5.13
N GLU A 11 36.98 -0.70 -5.68
CA GLU A 11 35.83 0.11 -5.26
C GLU A 11 34.55 -0.74 -5.27
N PRO A 12 33.75 -0.75 -4.19
CA PRO A 12 32.40 -1.28 -4.20
C PRO A 12 31.39 -0.12 -4.29
N ALA A 13 30.95 0.25 -5.50
CA ALA A 13 29.95 1.32 -5.66
C ALA A 13 28.96 1.12 -6.82
N ASP A 14 28.62 -0.13 -7.17
CA ASP A 14 27.72 -0.42 -8.32
C ASP A 14 26.35 -1.02 -7.93
N LEU A 15 25.97 -0.98 -6.64
CA LEU A 15 24.74 -1.61 -6.15
C LEU A 15 23.53 -0.66 -6.04
N ASP A 16 23.72 0.66 -6.08
CA ASP A 16 22.63 1.63 -5.90
C ASP A 16 21.92 1.98 -7.23
N HIS A 17 22.65 2.01 -8.35
CA HIS A 17 22.11 2.44 -9.64
C HIS A 17 21.14 1.46 -10.29
N ARG A 18 21.14 0.18 -9.88
CA ARG A 18 20.18 -0.81 -10.40
C ARG A 18 18.79 -0.67 -9.78
N GLY A 19 18.71 -0.24 -8.51
CA GLY A 19 17.43 0.01 -7.83
C GLY A 19 16.69 1.20 -8.45
N ASP A 20 17.42 2.29 -8.68
CA ASP A 20 16.87 3.49 -9.31
C ASP A 20 16.48 3.28 -10.78
N ALA A 21 17.23 2.47 -11.53
CA ALA A 21 16.89 2.15 -12.91
C ALA A 21 15.60 1.32 -13.02
N ALA A 22 15.40 0.35 -12.13
CA ALA A 22 14.19 -0.47 -12.09
C ALA A 22 12.97 0.37 -11.66
N ALA A 23 13.09 1.15 -10.59
CA ALA A 23 12.03 2.05 -10.14
C ALA A 23 11.65 3.10 -11.22
N ASN A 24 12.63 3.64 -11.94
CA ASN A 24 12.37 4.56 -13.05
C ASN A 24 11.68 3.86 -14.24
N ALA A 25 12.01 2.60 -14.52
CA ALA A 25 11.34 1.83 -15.56
C ALA A 25 9.87 1.53 -15.20
N GLU A 26 9.60 1.13 -13.95
CA GLU A 26 8.24 0.93 -13.42
C GLU A 26 7.42 2.22 -13.47
N ALA A 27 8.02 3.35 -13.07
CA ALA A 27 7.37 4.65 -13.18
C ALA A 27 7.07 5.04 -14.64
N GLY A 28 7.97 4.70 -15.57
CA GLY A 28 7.77 4.90 -17.00
C GLY A 28 6.61 4.08 -17.57
N LEU A 29 6.49 2.80 -17.18
CA LEU A 29 5.37 1.93 -17.52
C LEU A 29 4.03 2.49 -17.04
N ALA A 30 3.96 2.87 -15.76
CA ALA A 30 2.76 3.46 -15.18
C ALA A 30 2.37 4.77 -15.89
N ALA A 31 3.35 5.63 -16.22
CA ALA A 31 3.10 6.87 -16.93
C ALA A 31 2.56 6.63 -18.35
N ALA A 32 3.12 5.67 -19.09
CA ALA A 32 2.66 5.31 -20.43
C ALA A 32 1.21 4.81 -20.39
N PHE A 33 0.89 3.89 -19.48
CA PHE A 33 -0.47 3.40 -19.28
C PHE A 33 -1.47 4.51 -18.94
N LEU A 34 -1.10 5.44 -18.05
CA LEU A 34 -1.97 6.56 -17.70
C LEU A 34 -2.27 7.46 -18.91
N VAL A 35 -1.25 7.78 -19.73
CA VAL A 35 -1.45 8.58 -20.94
C VAL A 35 -2.30 7.83 -21.96
N GLU A 36 -2.09 6.53 -22.13
CA GLU A 36 -2.89 5.69 -23.03
C GLU A 36 -4.36 5.65 -22.62
N VAL A 37 -4.65 5.41 -21.33
CA VAL A 37 -6.02 5.32 -20.81
C VAL A 37 -6.75 6.66 -20.83
N MET A 38 -6.05 7.76 -20.54
CA MET A 38 -6.66 9.09 -20.45
C MET A 38 -6.74 9.80 -21.81
N GLY A 39 -5.79 9.54 -22.70
CA GLY A 39 -5.50 10.36 -23.88
C GLY A 39 -4.61 11.56 -23.55
N GLU A 40 -3.76 11.96 -24.50
CA GLU A 40 -2.70 12.97 -24.32
C GLU A 40 -3.20 14.30 -23.76
N ASP A 41 -4.25 14.88 -24.35
CA ASP A 41 -4.79 16.18 -23.93
C ASP A 41 -5.43 16.14 -22.53
N VAL A 42 -6.11 15.05 -22.20
CA VAL A 42 -6.74 14.86 -20.87
C VAL A 42 -5.67 14.63 -19.81
N ALA A 43 -4.65 13.82 -20.11
CA ALA A 43 -3.50 13.63 -19.23
C ALA A 43 -2.79 14.97 -18.96
N ALA A 44 -2.51 15.75 -20.00
CA ALA A 44 -1.90 17.07 -19.85
C ALA A 44 -2.75 18.01 -18.98
N ALA A 45 -4.06 18.09 -19.22
CA ALA A 45 -4.97 18.89 -18.41
C ALA A 45 -5.04 18.40 -16.95
N PHE A 46 -5.06 17.09 -16.73
CA PHE A 46 -5.09 16.48 -15.40
C PHE A 46 -3.82 16.81 -14.61
N PHE A 47 -2.64 16.62 -15.20
CA PHE A 47 -1.37 16.93 -14.54
C PHE A 47 -1.18 18.44 -14.31
N ALA A 48 -1.62 19.29 -15.24
CA ALA A 48 -1.61 20.74 -15.06
C ALA A 48 -2.50 21.18 -13.87
N ARG A 49 -3.63 20.49 -13.66
CA ARG A 49 -4.60 20.82 -12.60
C ARG A 49 -4.22 20.24 -11.23
N PHE A 50 -3.72 19.00 -11.20
CA PHE A 50 -3.59 18.19 -9.98
C PHE A 50 -2.15 17.77 -9.64
N GLY A 51 -1.15 18.13 -10.46
CA GLY A 51 0.26 17.82 -10.20
C GLY A 51 0.72 18.07 -8.75
N PRO A 52 0.40 19.21 -8.11
CA PRO A 52 0.80 19.49 -6.73
C PRO A 52 0.25 18.53 -5.66
N VAL A 53 -0.84 17.81 -5.95
CA VAL A 53 -1.51 16.89 -5.01
C VAL A 53 -1.45 15.43 -5.46
N MET A 54 -0.68 15.12 -6.52
CA MET A 54 -0.70 13.81 -7.17
C MET A 54 -0.41 12.65 -6.23
N ALA A 55 0.58 12.79 -5.34
CA ALA A 55 0.91 11.74 -4.38
C ALA A 55 -0.26 11.42 -3.43
N GLN A 56 -1.04 12.42 -3.04
CA GLN A 56 -2.24 12.22 -2.23
C GLN A 56 -3.39 11.64 -3.06
N ALA A 57 -3.55 12.12 -4.30
CA ALA A 57 -4.57 11.62 -5.22
C ALA A 57 -4.37 10.13 -5.54
N CYS A 58 -3.12 9.69 -5.79
CA CYS A 58 -2.81 8.28 -6.02
C CYS A 58 -3.16 7.41 -4.81
N ARG A 59 -2.80 7.83 -3.59
CA ARG A 59 -3.21 7.12 -2.35
C ARG A 59 -4.73 7.00 -2.23
N GLN A 60 -5.44 8.09 -2.47
CA GLN A 60 -6.91 8.08 -2.42
C GLN A 60 -7.54 7.25 -3.54
N ALA A 61 -6.93 7.22 -4.72
CA ALA A 61 -7.38 6.40 -5.84
C ALA A 61 -7.18 4.91 -5.55
N GLU A 62 -6.06 4.54 -4.90
CA GLU A 62 -5.81 3.18 -4.43
C GLU A 62 -6.88 2.74 -3.41
N ASP A 63 -7.12 3.54 -2.37
CA ASP A 63 -8.18 3.28 -1.38
C ASP A 63 -9.56 3.14 -2.04
N LEU A 64 -9.88 4.04 -2.98
CA LEU A 64 -11.13 3.99 -3.73
C LEU A 64 -11.23 2.72 -4.57
N ALA A 65 -10.17 2.33 -5.26
CA ALA A 65 -10.15 1.10 -6.06
C ALA A 65 -10.37 -0.14 -5.19
N HIS A 66 -9.74 -0.20 -4.01
CA HIS A 66 -9.95 -1.28 -3.05
C HIS A 66 -11.37 -1.29 -2.49
N GLY A 67 -11.93 -0.12 -2.17
CA GLY A 67 -13.31 0.03 -1.72
C GLY A 67 -14.32 -0.45 -2.76
N LEU A 68 -14.14 -0.05 -4.03
CA LEU A 68 -14.99 -0.47 -5.14
C LEU A 68 -14.89 -1.98 -5.40
N ARG A 69 -13.68 -2.55 -5.37
CA ARG A 69 -13.49 -4.01 -5.49
C ARG A 69 -14.14 -4.81 -4.37
N ALA A 70 -14.38 -4.18 -3.22
CA ALA A 70 -14.98 -4.81 -2.06
C ALA A 70 -16.48 -4.51 -1.90
N GLU A 71 -17.08 -3.66 -2.73
CA GLU A 71 -18.44 -3.14 -2.50
C GLU A 71 -19.49 -4.25 -2.38
N ASP A 72 -19.38 -5.28 -3.22
CA ASP A 72 -20.29 -6.44 -3.25
C ASP A 72 -19.85 -7.60 -2.33
N GLU A 73 -18.67 -7.50 -1.71
CA GLU A 73 -18.17 -8.57 -0.84
C GLU A 73 -18.86 -8.52 0.53
N PRO A 74 -19.25 -9.68 1.10
CA PRO A 74 -19.91 -9.72 2.39
C PRO A 74 -18.96 -9.26 3.51
N GLU A 75 -19.50 -8.50 4.45
CA GLU A 75 -18.80 -8.18 5.69
C GLU A 75 -18.74 -9.43 6.59
N THR A 76 -17.55 -9.71 7.11
CA THR A 76 -17.30 -10.84 8.02
C THR A 76 -16.30 -10.46 9.11
N GLU A 77 -16.19 -11.26 10.15
CA GLU A 77 -15.22 -11.05 11.24
C GLU A 77 -14.00 -11.96 11.05
N LEU A 78 -12.80 -11.36 11.03
CA LEU A 78 -11.54 -12.11 10.99
C LEU A 78 -10.71 -11.90 12.26
N PRO A 79 -10.02 -12.94 12.77
CA PRO A 79 -9.00 -12.76 13.78
C PRO A 79 -7.89 -11.83 13.28
N ALA A 80 -7.63 -10.75 14.01
CA ALA A 80 -6.65 -9.72 13.62
C ALA A 80 -5.26 -10.31 13.33
N ARG A 81 -4.87 -11.36 14.05
CA ARG A 81 -3.60 -12.08 13.86
C ARG A 81 -3.42 -12.69 12.46
N ARG A 82 -4.50 -12.92 11.70
CA ARG A 82 -4.46 -13.48 10.34
C ARG A 82 -4.26 -12.39 9.27
N VAL A 83 -4.27 -11.12 9.65
CA VAL A 83 -4.14 -9.98 8.74
C VAL A 83 -2.73 -9.41 8.83
N ARG A 84 -2.09 -9.24 7.68
CA ARG A 84 -0.74 -8.71 7.51
C ARG A 84 -0.82 -7.25 7.06
N ARG A 85 0.02 -6.37 7.63
CA ARG A 85 -0.03 -4.90 7.42
C ARG A 85 0.84 -4.39 6.28
N THR A 86 1.30 -5.27 5.38
CA THR A 86 2.39 -4.96 4.44
C THR A 86 2.10 -3.89 3.39
N GLY A 87 0.84 -3.50 3.19
CA GLY A 87 0.44 -2.44 2.25
C GLY A 87 0.09 -1.11 2.91
N THR A 88 0.28 -0.96 4.23
CA THR A 88 -0.06 0.30 4.89
C THR A 88 1.06 1.34 4.76
N PRO A 89 0.75 2.66 4.85
CA PRO A 89 1.76 3.72 4.83
C PRO A 89 2.86 3.57 5.89
N TRP A 90 2.60 2.80 6.94
CA TRP A 90 3.51 2.56 8.06
C TRP A 90 4.04 1.12 8.10
N GLY A 91 3.66 0.28 7.13
CA GLY A 91 4.03 -1.13 7.07
C GLY A 91 3.73 -1.88 8.37
N GLY A 92 4.79 -2.43 8.99
CA GLY A 92 4.71 -3.17 10.26
C GLY A 92 4.99 -2.35 11.52
N LEU A 93 5.02 -1.00 11.43
CA LEU A 93 5.32 -0.17 12.59
C LEU A 93 4.28 -0.38 13.71
N PRO A 94 4.73 -0.51 14.97
CA PRO A 94 3.83 -0.56 16.11
C PRO A 94 3.18 0.81 16.32
N TRP A 95 1.99 0.80 16.94
CA TRP A 95 1.20 2.00 17.26
C TRP A 95 2.04 3.14 17.87
N GLU A 96 2.91 2.81 18.82
CA GLU A 96 3.71 3.78 19.57
C GLU A 96 4.75 4.49 18.69
N ALA A 97 5.13 3.88 17.56
CA ALA A 97 6.10 4.41 16.62
C ALA A 97 5.46 5.23 15.48
N LEU A 98 4.13 5.33 15.44
CA LEU A 98 3.45 6.12 14.40
C LEU A 98 3.66 7.63 14.59
N PRO A 99 3.66 8.41 13.48
CA PRO A 99 3.70 9.86 13.55
C PRO A 99 2.63 10.44 14.49
N PRO A 100 2.92 11.52 15.25
CA PRO A 100 1.96 12.09 16.19
C PRO A 100 0.61 12.49 15.57
N GLU A 101 0.62 12.95 14.32
CA GLU A 101 -0.59 13.32 13.58
C GLU A 101 -1.47 12.09 13.30
N ASP A 102 -0.86 10.98 12.87
CA ASP A 102 -1.55 9.71 12.66
C ASP A 102 -2.10 9.15 13.96
N ARG A 103 -1.31 9.17 15.04
CA ARG A 103 -1.79 8.73 16.36
C ARG A 103 -2.99 9.55 16.81
N THR A 104 -2.93 10.87 16.72
CA THR A 104 -4.04 11.75 17.08
C THR A 104 -5.31 11.44 16.26
N ARG A 105 -5.14 11.16 14.97
CA ARG A 105 -6.23 10.86 14.04
C ARG A 105 -6.88 9.50 14.36
N ILE A 106 -6.07 8.48 14.61
CA ILE A 106 -6.50 7.12 14.95
C ILE A 106 -7.12 7.06 16.35
N ASP A 107 -6.58 7.78 17.33
CA ASP A 107 -7.17 7.88 18.69
C ASP A 107 -8.58 8.50 18.64
N ARG A 108 -8.77 9.54 17.82
CA ARG A 108 -10.10 10.12 17.61
C ARG A 108 -11.05 9.12 16.95
N LEU A 109 -10.57 8.33 15.99
CA LEU A 109 -11.35 7.27 15.35
C LEU A 109 -11.75 6.19 16.38
N ALA A 110 -10.80 5.66 17.15
CA ALA A 110 -11.06 4.69 18.21
C ALA A 110 -12.07 5.24 19.23
N GLY A 111 -11.93 6.51 19.64
CA GLY A 111 -12.87 7.17 20.54
C GLY A 111 -14.27 7.30 19.96
N ARG A 112 -14.42 7.55 18.65
CA ARG A 112 -15.72 7.58 17.96
C ARG A 112 -16.38 6.19 17.93
N ILE A 113 -15.62 5.17 17.55
CA ILE A 113 -16.08 3.78 17.53
C ILE A 113 -16.50 3.34 18.95
N GLY A 114 -15.71 3.68 19.96
CA GLY A 114 -16.02 3.40 21.37
C GLY A 114 -17.29 4.07 21.89
N ARG A 115 -17.74 5.17 21.26
CA ARG A 115 -19.03 5.83 21.54
C ARG A 115 -20.21 5.24 20.77
N GLY A 116 -19.99 4.19 19.97
CA GLY A 116 -21.02 3.50 19.20
C GLY A 116 -21.15 3.97 17.75
N GLU A 117 -20.21 4.77 17.23
CA GLU A 117 -20.16 5.03 15.78
C GLU A 117 -19.80 3.75 15.04
N ALA A 118 -20.49 3.47 13.94
CA ALA A 118 -20.19 2.31 13.10
C ALA A 118 -18.76 2.44 12.57
N CYS A 119 -17.98 1.36 12.73
CA CYS A 119 -16.66 1.26 12.13
C CYS A 119 -16.83 0.69 10.72
N ALA A 120 -16.21 1.33 9.72
CA ALA A 120 -16.17 0.77 8.39
C ALA A 120 -15.36 -0.55 8.40
N PRO A 121 -15.80 -1.59 7.68
CA PRO A 121 -15.01 -2.81 7.56
C PRO A 121 -13.71 -2.51 6.80
N VAL A 122 -12.61 -3.14 7.23
CA VAL A 122 -11.34 -3.04 6.52
C VAL A 122 -11.36 -3.93 5.27
N VAL A 123 -10.60 -3.55 4.25
CA VAL A 123 -10.50 -4.38 3.04
C VAL A 123 -9.22 -5.18 3.09
N VAL A 124 -9.35 -6.50 2.97
CA VAL A 124 -8.22 -7.42 2.93
C VAL A 124 -8.24 -8.26 1.66
N MET A 125 -7.06 -8.51 1.09
CA MET A 125 -6.92 -9.38 -0.07
C MET A 125 -6.38 -10.73 0.37
N MET A 126 -7.02 -11.81 -0.07
CA MET A 126 -6.50 -13.16 0.16
C MET A 126 -5.21 -13.37 -0.64
N ARG A 127 -4.19 -13.93 0.01
CA ARG A 127 -2.95 -14.32 -0.67
C ARG A 127 -3.16 -15.62 -1.44
N ARG A 128 -2.51 -15.72 -2.60
CA ARG A 128 -2.56 -16.93 -3.44
C ARG A 128 -1.97 -18.17 -2.75
N SER A 129 -1.11 -17.99 -1.76
CA SER A 129 -0.54 -19.09 -0.95
C SER A 129 -1.24 -19.20 0.39
N ALA A 130 -1.99 -20.28 0.59
CA ALA A 130 -2.77 -20.55 1.80
C ALA A 130 -1.94 -21.07 2.99
N ALA A 131 -0.64 -21.31 2.80
CA ALA A 131 0.24 -21.85 3.84
C ALA A 131 0.74 -20.81 4.86
N ASP A 132 0.39 -19.53 4.67
CA ASP A 132 0.86 -18.44 5.52
C ASP A 132 0.01 -18.33 6.81
N PRO A 133 0.64 -18.15 8.00
CA PRO A 133 -0.10 -17.82 9.23
C PRO A 133 -0.93 -16.53 9.11
N GLN A 134 -0.56 -15.62 8.20
CA GLN A 134 -1.29 -14.40 7.87
C GLN A 134 -1.68 -14.41 6.37
N PRO A 135 -2.75 -15.14 6.00
CA PRO A 135 -3.11 -15.34 4.60
C PRO A 135 -3.81 -14.13 3.97
N TYR A 136 -3.98 -13.02 4.70
CA TYR A 136 -4.68 -11.83 4.23
C TYR A 136 -3.77 -10.61 4.31
N ASP A 137 -3.61 -9.90 3.21
CA ASP A 137 -2.94 -8.59 3.18
C ASP A 137 -3.98 -7.49 3.38
N LEU A 138 -3.74 -6.59 4.34
CA LEU A 138 -4.51 -5.37 4.52
C LEU A 138 -4.21 -4.41 3.37
N ILE A 139 -5.25 -4.07 2.60
CA ILE A 139 -5.12 -3.22 1.41
C ILE A 139 -5.91 -1.91 1.52
N SER A 140 -6.90 -1.81 2.42
CA SER A 140 -7.53 -0.53 2.77
C SER A 140 -8.12 -0.57 4.18
N GLY A 141 -8.31 0.61 4.79
CA GLY A 141 -8.80 0.75 6.16
C GLY A 141 -7.70 0.58 7.23
N ALA A 142 -6.50 1.11 6.96
CA ALA A 142 -5.37 0.97 7.87
C ALA A 142 -5.62 1.62 9.24
N ASP A 143 -6.31 2.77 9.24
CA ASP A 143 -6.66 3.47 10.49
C ASP A 143 -7.65 2.69 11.32
N GLU A 144 -8.70 2.16 10.69
CA GLU A 144 -9.72 1.33 11.32
C GLU A 144 -9.07 0.08 11.92
N PHE A 145 -8.15 -0.56 11.20
CA PHE A 145 -7.42 -1.72 11.71
C PHE A 145 -6.63 -1.38 12.98
N VAL A 146 -5.83 -0.30 12.94
CA VAL A 146 -5.00 0.11 14.08
C VAL A 146 -5.88 0.56 15.26
N ALA A 147 -6.95 1.32 14.99
CA ALA A 147 -7.90 1.75 16.00
C ALA A 147 -8.53 0.55 16.72
N LEU A 148 -9.01 -0.45 15.98
CA LEU A 148 -9.67 -1.62 16.55
C LEU A 148 -8.68 -2.53 17.29
N VAL A 149 -7.51 -2.79 16.70
CA VAL A 149 -6.58 -3.81 17.20
C VAL A 149 -5.62 -3.24 18.23
N ASP A 150 -4.90 -2.17 17.89
CA ASP A 150 -3.81 -1.67 18.72
C ASP A 150 -4.31 -0.74 19.82
N VAL A 151 -5.29 0.12 19.52
CA VAL A 151 -5.84 1.07 20.50
C VAL A 151 -6.93 0.44 21.35
N MET A 152 -7.90 -0.25 20.73
CA MET A 152 -9.03 -0.84 21.43
C MET A 152 -8.81 -2.29 21.89
N GLY A 153 -7.71 -2.94 21.47
CA GLY A 153 -7.35 -4.30 21.90
C GLY A 153 -8.27 -5.40 21.37
N ARG A 154 -8.98 -5.18 20.26
CA ARG A 154 -9.89 -6.20 19.70
C ARG A 154 -9.11 -7.35 19.08
N ALA A 155 -9.55 -8.56 19.38
CA ALA A 155 -8.98 -9.79 18.82
C ALA A 155 -9.48 -10.08 17.39
N THR A 156 -10.62 -9.50 17.01
CA THR A 156 -11.23 -9.62 15.68
C THR A 156 -11.52 -8.25 15.09
N VAL A 157 -11.60 -8.21 13.76
CA VAL A 157 -11.93 -7.01 13.00
C VAL A 157 -13.01 -7.34 11.95
N PRO A 158 -13.96 -6.42 11.70
CA PRO A 158 -14.86 -6.51 10.57
C PRO A 158 -14.06 -6.28 9.28
N VAL A 159 -14.21 -7.17 8.32
CA VAL A 159 -13.50 -7.13 7.05
C VAL A 159 -14.42 -7.39 5.87
N ARG A 160 -13.98 -6.95 4.71
CA ARG A 160 -14.38 -7.48 3.41
C ARG A 160 -13.18 -8.16 2.77
N VAL A 161 -13.34 -9.41 2.38
CA VAL A 161 -12.26 -10.21 1.78
C VAL A 161 -12.41 -10.17 0.28
N VAL A 162 -11.48 -9.52 -0.42
CA VAL A 162 -11.46 -9.52 -1.88
C VAL A 162 -10.56 -10.64 -2.42
N PRO A 163 -10.88 -11.20 -3.59
CA PRO A 163 -9.99 -12.15 -4.26
C PRO A 163 -8.69 -11.47 -4.69
N PRO A 164 -7.60 -12.24 -4.89
CA PRO A 164 -6.39 -11.74 -5.52
C PRO A 164 -6.70 -11.02 -6.85
N VAL A 165 -5.93 -9.99 -7.20
CA VAL A 165 -5.98 -9.43 -8.56
C VAL A 165 -5.74 -10.59 -9.55
N PRO A 166 -6.59 -10.75 -10.58
CA PRO A 166 -6.40 -11.82 -11.56
C PRO A 166 -5.04 -11.69 -12.27
N PRO A 167 -4.29 -12.79 -12.50
CA PRO A 167 -3.00 -12.76 -13.19
C PRO A 167 -3.06 -12.04 -14.55
N GLU A 168 -4.15 -12.24 -15.29
CA GLU A 168 -4.40 -11.60 -16.58
C GLU A 168 -4.52 -10.08 -16.50
N THR A 169 -4.99 -9.54 -15.37
CA THR A 169 -5.04 -8.09 -15.14
C THR A 169 -3.66 -7.55 -14.77
N LEU A 170 -2.85 -8.32 -14.04
CA LEU A 170 -1.47 -7.94 -13.74
C LEU A 170 -0.58 -7.98 -15.00
N ALA A 171 -0.82 -8.95 -15.88
CA ALA A 171 -0.08 -9.11 -17.13
C ALA A 171 -0.23 -7.90 -18.08
N LEU A 172 -1.24 -7.05 -17.90
CA LEU A 172 -1.37 -5.78 -18.64
C LEU A 172 -0.19 -4.83 -18.38
N PHE A 173 0.54 -5.01 -17.28
CA PHE A 173 1.66 -4.17 -16.87
C PHE A 173 3.02 -4.86 -17.04
N ASP A 174 3.04 -6.13 -17.45
CA ASP A 174 4.26 -6.94 -17.56
C ASP A 174 4.94 -6.82 -18.95
N ASP A 175 4.29 -6.21 -19.96
CA ASP A 175 4.80 -6.13 -21.34
C ASP A 175 4.61 -4.73 -21.98
N PRO A 176 5.67 -3.90 -22.15
CA PRO A 176 5.59 -2.61 -22.84
C PRO A 176 5.71 -2.65 -24.37
N GLN A 177 5.69 -3.81 -25.04
CA GLN A 177 5.84 -3.87 -26.50
C GLN A 177 4.51 -4.02 -27.24
N GLY A 178 3.79 -2.90 -27.28
CA GLY A 178 3.07 -2.41 -28.46
C GLY A 178 3.78 -1.17 -28.99
#